data_AF-V9Z6F4-F1
#
_entry.id   AF-V9Z6F4-F1
#
_cell.length_a   1.000
_cell.length_b   1.000
_cell.length_c   1.000
_cell.angle_alpha   90.00
_cell.angle_beta   90.00
_cell.angle_gamma   90.00
#
_symmetry.space_group_name_H-M   'P 1'
#
loop_
_entity.id
_entity.type
_entity.pdbx_description
1 polymer ?
#
loop_
_entity_poly.entity_id
_entity_poly.type
_entity_poly.pdbx_seq_one_letter_code
_entity_poly.pdbx_strand_id
1 'polypeptide(L)'
;MNRSLTRQILRAARQTPASAEPFRHLVEVDLVFSEAAFASAPEPWSPGAGFVEVMGGVWLRDNADATQTAVVAGVGPKELPAADGGLWTEEEVWTVTSADPDVFAYLDDKPHRVTWALGRPDVKIVRESYATHPQAAVDAYWEGFHRKWRFLPELREDGRYAVTLGCAPNDSWEHGPWPLARACGRLMGALGGRATVRKTVNPDAHRWVVPECVTRMGSVPVG
;
A
#
# COMPACT_ATOMS: atom_id res chain seq x y z
N MET A 1 -22.32 -10.71 14.22
CA MET A 1 -20.88 -10.50 14.53
C MET A 1 -20.55 -9.07 14.99
N ASN A 2 -21.17 -8.01 14.46
CA ASN A 2 -20.77 -6.61 14.69
C ASN A 2 -20.80 -6.10 16.15
N ARG A 3 -21.81 -6.49 16.95
CA ARG A 3 -21.95 -5.99 18.34
C ARG A 3 -20.81 -6.41 19.28
N SER A 4 -20.14 -7.53 19.00
CA SER A 4 -19.01 -7.99 19.83
C SER A 4 -17.76 -7.13 19.59
N LEU A 5 -17.45 -6.86 18.32
CA LEU A 5 -16.27 -6.07 17.94
C LEU A 5 -16.33 -4.63 18.46
N THR A 6 -17.47 -3.96 18.30
CA THR A 6 -17.68 -2.61 18.86
C THR A 6 -17.45 -2.58 20.37
N ARG A 7 -17.96 -3.57 21.11
CA ARG A 7 -17.75 -3.66 22.57
C ARG A 7 -16.28 -3.87 22.92
N GLN A 8 -15.55 -4.69 22.16
CA GLN A 8 -14.13 -4.93 22.38
C GLN A 8 -13.31 -3.66 22.16
N ILE A 9 -13.56 -2.92 21.07
CA ILE A 9 -12.89 -1.64 20.76
C ILE A 9 -13.16 -0.60 21.85
N LEU A 10 -14.44 -0.41 22.23
CA LEU A 10 -14.80 0.55 23.28
C LEU A 10 -14.25 0.14 24.65
N ARG A 11 -14.19 -1.17 24.94
CA ARG A 11 -13.56 -1.68 26.17
C ARG A 11 -12.06 -1.39 26.17
N ALA A 12 -11.37 -1.61 25.04
CA ALA A 12 -9.96 -1.31 24.91
C ALA A 12 -9.69 0.18 25.15
N ALA A 13 -10.46 1.07 24.51
CA ALA A 13 -10.34 2.51 24.68
C ALA A 13 -10.52 2.97 26.13
N ARG A 14 -11.53 2.44 26.85
CA ARG A 14 -11.77 2.78 28.27
C ARG A 14 -10.68 2.29 29.21
N GLN A 15 -9.92 1.27 28.82
CA GLN A 15 -8.82 0.74 29.61
C GLN A 15 -7.50 1.48 29.34
N THR A 16 -7.50 2.45 28.43
CA THR A 16 -6.34 3.31 28.21
C THR A 16 -6.25 4.34 29.33
N PRO A 17 -5.09 4.50 29.97
CA PRO A 17 -4.91 5.53 31.00
C PRO A 17 -5.23 6.91 30.46
N ALA A 18 -5.92 7.74 31.25
CA ALA A 18 -6.03 9.17 30.99
C ALA A 18 -4.66 9.80 31.27
N SER A 19 -3.72 9.71 30.32
CA SER A 19 -2.40 10.32 30.43
C SER A 19 -2.36 11.68 29.75
N ALA A 20 -1.38 12.50 30.13
CA ALA A 20 -1.08 13.77 29.47
C ALA A 20 -0.55 13.61 28.02
N GLU A 21 -0.43 12.36 27.53
CA GLU A 21 0.05 12.00 26.19
C GLU A 21 -1.07 11.27 25.42
N PRO A 22 -2.14 11.98 25.05
CA PRO A 22 -3.38 11.43 24.50
C PRO A 22 -3.17 10.50 23.29
N PHE A 23 -2.19 10.82 22.45
CA PHE A 23 -1.95 10.12 21.19
C PHE A 23 -1.01 8.93 21.31
N ARG A 24 -0.33 8.72 22.45
CA ARG A 24 0.69 7.67 22.59
C ARG A 24 0.11 6.26 22.69
N HIS A 25 -1.11 6.16 23.17
CA HIS A 25 -1.82 4.89 23.28
C HIS A 25 -2.79 4.77 22.11
N LEU A 26 -2.73 3.66 21.38
CA LEU A 26 -3.64 3.39 20.27
C LEU A 26 -4.50 2.17 20.59
N VAL A 27 -5.73 2.20 20.09
CA VAL A 27 -6.57 1.01 19.94
C VAL A 27 -6.50 0.63 18.48
N GLU A 28 -5.97 -0.56 18.22
CA GLU A 28 -5.79 -1.09 16.88
C GLU A 28 -6.67 -2.32 16.67
N VAL A 29 -7.10 -2.50 15.44
CA VAL A 29 -7.88 -3.64 14.99
C VAL A 29 -7.18 -4.24 13.77
N ASP A 30 -6.61 -5.42 13.98
CA ASP A 30 -6.03 -6.23 12.91
C ASP A 30 -7.18 -7.01 12.24
N LEU A 31 -7.48 -6.67 10.99
CA LEU A 31 -8.46 -7.36 10.17
C LEU A 31 -7.73 -8.32 9.25
N VAL A 32 -7.98 -9.62 9.38
CA VAL A 32 -7.50 -10.64 8.45
C VAL A 32 -8.69 -11.15 7.67
N PHE A 33 -8.69 -10.89 6.36
CA PHE A 33 -9.84 -11.19 5.51
C PHE A 33 -9.92 -12.67 5.15
N SER A 34 -11.10 -13.11 4.72
CA SER A 34 -11.26 -14.45 4.17
C SER A 34 -10.65 -14.56 2.77
N GLU A 35 -10.16 -15.74 2.38
CA GLU A 35 -9.63 -15.97 1.03
C GLU A 35 -10.64 -15.59 -0.07
N ALA A 36 -11.92 -15.92 0.16
CA ALA A 36 -13.01 -15.58 -0.75
C ALA A 36 -13.17 -14.07 -1.02
N ALA A 37 -12.71 -13.20 -0.11
CA ALA A 37 -12.80 -11.75 -0.26
C ALA A 37 -11.94 -11.22 -1.41
N PHE A 38 -10.87 -11.95 -1.75
CA PHE A 38 -9.87 -11.57 -2.74
C PHE A 38 -9.72 -12.65 -3.83
N ALA A 39 -10.72 -13.52 -3.99
CA ALA A 39 -10.69 -14.57 -5.02
C ALA A 39 -10.60 -14.03 -6.46
N SER A 40 -10.97 -12.76 -6.67
CA SER A 40 -10.82 -12.07 -7.95
C SER A 40 -9.57 -11.19 -8.03
N ALA A 41 -8.76 -11.12 -6.96
CA ALA A 41 -7.50 -10.40 -7.01
C ALA A 41 -6.56 -11.12 -7.98
N PRO A 42 -5.93 -10.39 -8.92
CA PRO A 42 -4.92 -10.98 -9.77
C PRO A 42 -3.72 -11.41 -8.91
N GLU A 43 -3.07 -12.50 -9.31
CA GLU A 43 -1.80 -12.88 -8.69
C GLU A 43 -0.79 -11.74 -8.84
N PRO A 44 0.04 -11.47 -7.81
CA PRO A 44 1.14 -10.53 -7.95
C PRO A 44 2.01 -10.91 -9.14
N TRP A 45 2.26 -9.96 -10.04
CA TRP A 45 3.17 -10.18 -11.14
C TRP A 45 4.63 -10.04 -10.66
N SER A 46 5.52 -10.84 -11.24
CA SER A 46 6.97 -10.77 -11.03
C SER A 46 7.68 -10.89 -12.37
N PRO A 47 8.83 -10.20 -12.58
CA PRO A 47 9.63 -10.37 -13.79
C PRO A 47 10.28 -11.75 -13.92
N GLY A 48 10.30 -12.56 -12.84
CA GLY A 48 10.81 -13.92 -12.84
C GLY A 48 11.70 -14.26 -11.66
N ALA A 49 12.38 -15.40 -11.74
CA ALA A 49 13.22 -15.90 -10.65
C ALA A 49 14.41 -14.98 -10.33
N GLY A 50 14.70 -14.82 -9.03
CA GLY A 50 15.82 -14.03 -8.52
C GLY A 50 15.52 -12.54 -8.34
N PHE A 51 14.37 -12.06 -8.82
CA PHE A 51 13.92 -10.70 -8.57
C PHE A 51 13.31 -10.56 -7.17
N VAL A 52 13.69 -9.49 -6.47
CA VAL A 52 13.13 -9.07 -5.19
C VAL A 52 12.41 -7.75 -5.40
N GLU A 53 11.14 -7.66 -5.00
CA GLU A 53 10.39 -6.41 -5.05
C GLU A 53 10.90 -5.46 -3.95
N VAL A 54 11.29 -4.25 -4.33
CA VAL A 54 11.81 -3.23 -3.40
C VAL A 54 10.77 -2.14 -3.09
N MET A 55 9.88 -1.85 -4.03
CA MET A 55 8.77 -0.91 -3.85
C MET A 55 7.70 -1.21 -4.90
N GLY A 56 6.43 -1.26 -4.51
CA GLY A 56 5.28 -1.66 -5.34
C GLY A 56 5.40 -1.36 -6.84
N GLY A 57 5.79 -2.36 -7.63
CA GLY A 57 6.05 -2.19 -9.06
C GLY A 57 7.54 -2.08 -9.46
N VAL A 58 8.48 -2.34 -8.55
CA VAL A 58 9.92 -2.26 -8.77
C VAL A 58 10.63 -3.48 -8.23
N TRP A 59 11.39 -4.14 -9.09
CA TRP A 59 12.11 -5.35 -8.76
C TRP A 59 13.59 -5.22 -9.07
N LEU A 60 14.44 -5.77 -8.19
CA LEU A 60 15.88 -5.82 -8.36
C LEU A 60 16.38 -7.25 -8.36
N ARG A 61 17.40 -7.52 -9.19
CA ARG A 61 18.14 -8.78 -9.22
C ARG A 61 19.63 -8.53 -9.38
N ASP A 62 20.43 -9.23 -8.59
CA ASP A 62 21.87 -9.39 -8.83
C ASP A 62 22.10 -10.48 -9.88
N ASN A 63 22.87 -10.17 -10.93
CA ASN A 63 23.13 -11.10 -12.04
C ASN A 63 24.36 -12.00 -11.82
N ALA A 64 25.08 -11.84 -10.69
CA ALA A 64 26.31 -12.56 -10.35
C ALA A 64 27.48 -12.38 -11.34
N ASP A 65 27.44 -11.35 -12.18
CA ASP A 65 28.47 -10.95 -13.14
C ASP A 65 28.95 -9.50 -12.91
N ALA A 66 28.79 -9.02 -11.67
CA ALA A 66 29.00 -7.63 -11.25
C ALA A 66 28.02 -6.61 -11.88
N THR A 67 26.92 -7.09 -12.47
CA THR A 67 25.79 -6.24 -12.88
C THR A 67 24.54 -6.52 -12.05
N GLN A 68 23.66 -5.52 -12.02
CA GLN A 68 22.32 -5.64 -11.47
C GLN A 68 21.28 -5.30 -12.54
N THR A 69 20.11 -5.92 -12.44
CA THR A 69 18.96 -5.63 -13.30
C THR A 69 17.80 -5.12 -12.44
N ALA A 70 17.27 -3.97 -12.81
CA ALA A 70 16.02 -3.45 -12.31
C ALA A 70 14.91 -3.64 -13.36
N VAL A 71 13.72 -4.02 -12.90
CA VAL A 71 12.49 -3.91 -13.69
C VAL A 71 11.58 -2.93 -12.96
N VAL A 72 11.15 -1.88 -13.66
CA VAL A 72 10.33 -0.81 -13.09
C VAL A 72 9.09 -0.68 -13.96
N ALA A 73 7.92 -0.96 -13.39
CA ALA A 73 6.64 -0.78 -14.07
C ALA A 73 6.04 0.59 -13.76
N GLY A 74 5.19 1.09 -14.67
CA GLY A 74 4.54 2.39 -14.49
C GLY A 74 5.51 3.57 -14.59
N VAL A 75 6.63 3.40 -15.32
CA VAL A 75 7.54 4.52 -15.60
C VAL A 75 6.82 5.43 -16.59
N GLY A 76 6.45 6.62 -16.12
CA GLY A 76 5.62 7.57 -16.87
C GLY A 76 5.35 8.86 -16.09
N PRO A 77 4.50 9.76 -16.60
CA PRO A 77 4.36 11.16 -16.16
C PRO A 77 3.91 11.32 -14.71
N LYS A 78 4.88 11.37 -13.79
CA LYS A 78 4.73 12.06 -12.50
C LYS A 78 5.83 13.09 -12.35
N GLU A 79 5.51 14.28 -12.86
CA GLU A 79 6.13 15.56 -12.54
C GLU A 79 7.57 15.76 -13.04
N LEU A 80 7.66 16.58 -14.10
CA LEU A 80 8.83 17.23 -14.74
C LEU A 80 9.19 16.67 -16.14
N PRO A 81 9.66 17.53 -17.07
CA PRO A 81 10.08 17.10 -18.40
C PRO A 81 11.24 16.11 -18.26
N ALA A 82 11.10 14.95 -18.89
CA ALA A 82 12.16 13.96 -18.96
C ALA A 82 13.44 14.59 -19.54
N ALA A 83 14.60 14.12 -19.07
CA ALA A 83 15.92 14.56 -19.53
C ALA A 83 16.18 14.28 -21.03
N ASP A 84 15.22 13.68 -21.74
CA ASP A 84 15.26 13.35 -23.17
C ASP A 84 14.53 14.38 -24.07
N GLY A 85 13.83 15.37 -23.51
CA GLY A 85 13.13 16.42 -24.26
C GLY A 85 11.99 15.93 -25.16
N GLY A 86 11.53 14.68 -25.00
CA GLY A 86 10.44 14.09 -25.78
C GLY A 86 9.05 14.44 -25.25
N LEU A 87 8.04 14.39 -26.13
CA LEU A 87 6.63 14.41 -25.71
C LEU A 87 6.29 13.06 -25.05
N TRP A 88 6.15 13.07 -23.73
CA TRP A 88 5.78 11.92 -22.91
C TRP A 88 4.29 11.60 -23.06
N THR A 89 3.95 10.41 -23.58
CA THR A 89 2.54 10.08 -23.87
C THR A 89 1.98 8.83 -23.19
N GLU A 90 2.76 7.82 -22.80
CA GLU A 90 2.21 6.60 -22.14
C GLU A 90 3.18 5.98 -21.12
N GLU A 91 2.64 5.34 -20.09
CA GLU A 91 3.41 4.58 -19.10
C GLU A 91 4.09 3.36 -19.75
N GLU A 92 5.24 2.98 -19.21
CA GLU A 92 6.05 1.87 -19.71
C GLU A 92 6.57 0.98 -18.59
N VAL A 93 7.05 -0.20 -18.98
CA VAL A 93 7.88 -1.07 -18.14
C VAL A 93 9.31 -0.99 -18.65
N TRP A 94 10.25 -0.65 -17.76
CA TRP A 94 11.66 -0.49 -18.08
C TRP A 94 12.47 -1.60 -17.41
N THR A 95 13.23 -2.34 -18.22
CA THR A 95 14.26 -3.27 -17.74
C THR A 95 15.63 -2.62 -17.93
N VAL A 96 16.28 -2.26 -16.81
CA VAL A 96 17.55 -1.53 -16.78
C VAL A 96 18.65 -2.42 -16.22
N THR A 97 19.77 -2.54 -16.91
CA THR A 97 20.94 -3.32 -16.46
C THR A 97 22.18 -2.44 -16.44
N SER A 98 22.92 -2.45 -15.33
CA SER A 98 24.17 -1.71 -15.17
C SER A 98 25.09 -2.39 -14.16
N ALA A 99 26.40 -2.15 -14.30
CA ALA A 99 27.41 -2.48 -13.29
C ALA A 99 27.59 -1.38 -12.24
N ASP A 100 27.03 -0.19 -12.47
CA ASP A 100 27.11 0.94 -11.56
C ASP A 100 25.97 0.86 -10.52
N PRO A 101 26.25 0.60 -9.24
CA PRO A 101 25.22 0.51 -8.20
C PRO A 101 24.49 1.84 -7.97
N ASP A 102 25.09 2.99 -8.33
CA ASP A 102 24.45 4.30 -8.15
C ASP A 102 23.22 4.47 -9.05
N VAL A 103 23.12 3.68 -10.13
CA VAL A 103 21.92 3.63 -10.99
C VAL A 103 20.69 3.15 -10.21
N PHE A 104 20.88 2.30 -9.20
CA PHE A 104 19.79 1.63 -8.49
C PHE A 104 19.60 2.11 -7.04
N ALA A 105 20.50 2.96 -6.53
CA ALA A 105 20.61 3.35 -5.11
C ALA A 105 19.38 4.05 -4.49
N TYR A 106 18.33 4.35 -5.27
CA TYR A 106 17.14 5.08 -4.82
C TYR A 106 15.82 4.50 -5.33
N LEU A 107 15.84 3.28 -5.86
CA LEU A 107 14.63 2.68 -6.45
C LEU A 107 13.62 2.19 -5.41
N ASP A 108 14.07 1.99 -4.18
CA ASP A 108 13.26 1.67 -3.00
C ASP A 108 12.45 2.86 -2.46
N ASP A 109 12.89 4.09 -2.71
CA ASP A 109 12.18 5.33 -2.33
C ASP A 109 11.49 5.99 -3.54
N LYS A 110 12.18 6.05 -4.69
CA LYS A 110 11.73 6.80 -5.87
C LYS A 110 11.93 6.01 -7.18
N PRO A 111 10.98 5.13 -7.54
CA PRO A 111 11.00 4.31 -8.75
C PRO A 111 11.29 5.08 -10.05
N HIS A 112 10.72 6.28 -10.18
CA HIS A 112 10.88 7.14 -11.35
C HIS A 112 12.32 7.64 -11.55
N ARG A 113 13.20 7.55 -10.54
CA ARG A 113 14.62 7.91 -10.68
C ARG A 113 15.39 7.01 -11.63
N VAL A 114 14.85 5.85 -12.02
CA VAL A 114 15.44 5.02 -13.07
C VAL A 114 15.66 5.78 -14.39
N THR A 115 14.88 6.84 -14.62
CA THR A 115 15.02 7.74 -15.78
C THR A 115 16.39 8.42 -15.89
N TRP A 116 17.14 8.57 -14.80
CA TRP A 116 18.51 9.09 -14.81
C TRP A 116 19.49 8.18 -15.58
N ALA A 117 19.12 6.91 -15.80
CA ALA A 117 19.92 5.98 -16.61
C ALA A 117 19.83 6.25 -18.12
N LEU A 118 18.87 7.07 -18.57
CA LEU A 118 18.68 7.37 -19.99
C LEU A 118 19.94 8.00 -20.60
N GLY A 119 20.37 7.47 -21.74
CA GLY A 119 21.50 8.00 -22.51
C GLY A 119 22.88 7.70 -21.91
N ARG A 120 22.97 7.02 -20.76
CA ARG A 120 24.23 6.55 -20.20
C ARG A 120 24.82 5.43 -21.07
N PRO A 121 26.11 5.52 -21.48
CA PRO A 121 26.71 4.54 -22.39
C PRO A 121 26.96 3.18 -21.73
N ASP A 122 27.04 3.13 -20.40
CA ASP A 122 27.27 1.94 -19.58
C ASP A 122 25.98 1.25 -19.11
N VAL A 123 24.82 1.73 -19.55
CA VAL A 123 23.51 1.23 -19.12
C VAL A 123 22.75 0.65 -20.31
N LYS A 124 22.23 -0.57 -20.15
CA LYS A 124 21.30 -1.18 -21.09
C LYS A 124 19.87 -0.98 -20.61
N ILE A 125 19.01 -0.42 -21.48
CA ILE A 125 17.58 -0.20 -21.20
C ILE A 125 16.74 -0.91 -22.26
N VAL A 126 15.77 -1.71 -21.83
CA VAL A 126 14.69 -2.28 -22.65
C VAL A 126 13.37 -1.72 -22.17
N ARG A 127 12.52 -1.25 -23.10
CA ARG A 127 11.22 -0.61 -22.81
C ARG A 127 10.09 -1.45 -23.40
N GLU A 128 9.03 -1.65 -22.63
CA GLU A 128 7.82 -2.35 -23.02
C GLU A 128 6.60 -1.48 -22.73
N SER A 129 5.55 -1.59 -23.56
CA SER A 129 4.30 -0.86 -23.33
C SER A 129 3.61 -1.35 -22.06
N TYR A 130 3.18 -0.43 -21.20
CA TYR A 130 2.48 -0.77 -19.96
C TYR A 130 1.04 -1.23 -20.20
N ALA A 131 0.34 -0.66 -21.18
CA ALA A 131 -1.11 -0.85 -21.36
C ALA A 131 -1.54 -2.32 -21.54
N THR A 132 -0.65 -3.18 -22.03
CA THR A 132 -0.89 -4.62 -22.23
C THR A 132 -0.13 -5.51 -21.25
N HIS A 133 0.64 -4.90 -20.35
CA HIS A 133 1.50 -5.62 -19.42
C HIS A 133 0.68 -6.18 -18.25
N PRO A 134 0.97 -7.40 -17.74
CA PRO A 134 0.22 -8.00 -16.63
C PRO A 134 0.13 -7.10 -15.38
N GLN A 135 1.19 -6.32 -15.12
CA GLN A 135 1.21 -5.35 -14.03
C GLN A 135 0.07 -4.31 -14.12
N ALA A 136 -0.32 -3.88 -15.33
CA ALA A 136 -1.40 -2.92 -15.50
C ALA A 136 -2.75 -3.45 -14.99
N ALA A 137 -3.00 -4.76 -15.13
CA ALA A 137 -4.20 -5.38 -14.58
C ALA A 137 -4.18 -5.46 -13.04
N VAL A 138 -2.99 -5.71 -12.47
CA VAL A 138 -2.77 -5.71 -11.02
C VAL A 138 -3.02 -4.32 -10.45
N ASP A 139 -2.41 -3.29 -11.04
CA ASP A 139 -2.53 -1.91 -10.59
C ASP A 139 -3.97 -1.40 -10.75
N ALA A 140 -4.63 -1.70 -11.87
CA ALA A 140 -6.05 -1.34 -12.08
C ALA A 140 -6.98 -2.00 -11.06
N TYR A 141 -6.75 -3.27 -10.69
CA TYR A 141 -7.53 -3.95 -9.66
C TYR A 141 -7.38 -3.25 -8.30
N TRP A 142 -6.13 -3.01 -7.88
CA TRP A 142 -5.86 -2.41 -6.57
C TRP A 142 -6.24 -0.93 -6.52
N GLU A 143 -6.11 -0.19 -7.62
CA GLU A 143 -6.65 1.16 -7.72
C GLU A 143 -8.17 1.17 -7.58
N GLY A 144 -8.87 0.28 -8.29
CA GLY A 144 -10.32 0.11 -8.17
C GLY A 144 -10.74 -0.26 -6.74
N PHE A 145 -9.99 -1.17 -6.10
CA PHE A 145 -10.17 -1.54 -4.70
C PHE A 145 -9.99 -0.33 -3.78
N HIS A 146 -8.90 0.43 -3.93
CA HIS A 146 -8.61 1.61 -3.12
C HIS A 146 -9.64 2.73 -3.34
N ARG A 147 -10.06 3.00 -4.57
CA ARG A 147 -11.12 3.99 -4.87
C ARG A 147 -12.43 3.61 -4.19
N LYS A 148 -12.76 2.31 -4.17
CA LYS A 148 -13.92 1.78 -3.48
C LYS A 148 -13.74 1.90 -1.97
N TRP A 149 -12.73 1.24 -1.40
CA TRP A 149 -12.63 0.98 0.03
C TRP A 149 -11.81 1.98 0.84
N ARG A 150 -11.01 2.82 0.18
CA ARG A 150 -10.09 3.82 0.76
C ARG A 150 -8.96 3.24 1.60
N PHE A 151 -8.57 2.01 1.31
CA PHE A 151 -7.36 1.38 1.84
C PHE A 151 -6.83 0.34 0.84
N LEU A 152 -5.57 -0.05 1.00
CA LEU A 152 -4.98 -1.21 0.35
C LEU A 152 -4.63 -2.24 1.44
N PRO A 153 -5.07 -3.50 1.32
CA PRO A 153 -4.64 -4.54 2.23
C PRO A 153 -3.21 -4.99 1.92
N GLU A 154 -2.52 -5.45 2.94
CA GLU A 154 -1.21 -6.07 2.81
C GLU A 154 -1.36 -7.59 2.68
N LEU A 155 -0.62 -8.19 1.74
CA LEU A 155 -0.52 -9.64 1.63
C LEU A 155 0.43 -10.16 2.71
N ARG A 156 -0.05 -11.06 3.57
CA ARG A 156 0.77 -11.71 4.60
C ARG A 156 1.52 -12.90 4.04
N GLU A 157 2.57 -13.32 4.75
CA GLU A 157 3.33 -14.55 4.46
C GLU A 157 2.44 -15.82 4.42
N ASP A 158 1.31 -15.80 5.15
CA ASP A 158 0.34 -16.90 5.15
C ASP A 158 -0.65 -16.86 3.97
N GLY A 159 -0.41 -16.00 2.98
CA GLY A 159 -1.21 -15.87 1.76
C GLY A 159 -2.51 -15.09 1.93
N ARG A 160 -2.81 -14.56 3.13
CA ARG A 160 -4.04 -13.81 3.39
C ARG A 160 -3.81 -12.30 3.40
N TYR A 161 -4.80 -11.58 2.91
CA TYR A 161 -4.82 -10.12 2.98
C TYR A 161 -5.24 -9.62 4.37
N ALA A 162 -4.58 -8.58 4.84
CA ALA A 162 -4.88 -7.95 6.11
C ALA A 162 -4.79 -6.42 6.06
N VAL A 163 -5.42 -5.75 7.02
CA VAL A 163 -5.23 -4.33 7.27
C VAL A 163 -5.29 -4.07 8.77
N THR A 164 -4.43 -3.17 9.23
CA THR A 164 -4.45 -2.67 10.61
C THR A 164 -5.08 -1.29 10.62
N LEU A 165 -6.18 -1.13 11.36
CA LEU A 165 -6.82 0.16 11.57
C LEU A 165 -6.63 0.59 13.02
N GLY A 166 -6.17 1.81 13.26
CA GLY A 166 -5.96 2.36 14.60
C GLY A 166 -6.94 3.47 14.95
N CYS A 167 -6.95 3.90 16.21
CA CYS A 167 -7.39 5.24 16.63
C CYS A 167 -6.74 5.60 17.96
N ALA A 168 -6.55 6.89 18.23
CA ALA A 168 -6.32 7.33 19.61
C ALA A 168 -7.64 7.20 20.42
N PRO A 169 -7.62 6.67 21.65
CA PRO A 169 -8.82 6.44 22.47
C PRO A 169 -9.63 7.70 22.79
N ASN A 170 -8.96 8.85 22.81
CA ASN A 170 -9.52 10.17 23.07
C ASN A 170 -9.47 11.09 21.85
N ASP A 171 -9.32 10.50 20.66
CA ASP A 171 -9.50 11.22 19.42
C ASP A 171 -10.96 11.71 19.28
N SER A 172 -11.18 12.59 18.30
CA SER A 172 -12.45 13.25 18.07
C SER A 172 -13.58 12.27 17.71
N TRP A 173 -14.80 12.80 17.66
CA TRP A 173 -15.96 12.05 17.16
C TRP A 173 -15.76 11.48 15.74
N GLU A 174 -14.87 12.08 14.95
CA GLU A 174 -14.61 11.70 13.55
C GLU A 174 -13.51 10.63 13.42
N HIS A 175 -12.60 10.55 14.39
CA HIS A 175 -11.42 9.67 14.33
C HIS A 175 -11.26 8.68 15.48
N GLY A 176 -12.17 8.72 16.46
CA GLY A 176 -12.08 7.92 17.68
C GLY A 176 -12.57 6.47 17.57
N PRO A 177 -12.76 5.82 18.73
CA PRO A 177 -13.13 4.40 18.82
C PRO A 177 -14.44 4.02 18.11
N TRP A 178 -15.39 4.96 18.01
CA TRP A 178 -16.70 4.70 17.39
C TRP A 178 -16.60 4.68 15.84
N PRO A 179 -15.98 5.68 15.18
CA PRO A 179 -15.58 5.59 13.78
C PRO A 179 -14.79 4.33 13.43
N LEU A 180 -13.80 3.96 14.25
CA LEU A 180 -13.02 2.74 14.06
C LEU A 180 -13.91 1.50 14.06
N ALA A 181 -14.79 1.35 15.06
CA ALA A 181 -15.72 0.24 15.12
C ALA A 181 -16.68 0.19 13.92
N ARG A 182 -17.14 1.35 13.45
CA ARG A 182 -17.99 1.45 12.24
C ARG A 182 -17.24 1.03 10.98
N ALA A 183 -15.99 1.47 10.82
CA ALA A 183 -15.15 1.10 9.69
C ALA A 183 -14.88 -0.41 9.67
N CYS A 184 -14.36 -0.97 10.76
CA CYS A 184 -14.12 -2.41 10.88
C CYS A 184 -15.40 -3.22 10.67
N GLY A 185 -16.53 -2.77 11.23
CA GLY A 185 -17.81 -3.44 11.08
C GLY A 185 -18.34 -3.47 9.65
N ARG A 186 -18.10 -2.43 8.86
CA ARG A 186 -18.42 -2.39 7.42
C ARG A 186 -17.52 -3.33 6.63
N LEU A 187 -16.20 -3.25 6.86
CA LEU A 187 -15.23 -4.10 6.16
C LEU A 187 -15.49 -5.57 6.42
N MET A 188 -15.66 -5.95 7.69
CA MET A 188 -15.97 -7.33 8.08
C MET A 188 -17.33 -7.81 7.58
N GLY A 189 -18.30 -6.90 7.42
CA GLY A 189 -19.61 -7.23 6.84
C GLY A 189 -19.52 -7.50 5.33
N ALA A 190 -18.64 -6.79 4.62
CA ALA A 190 -18.52 -6.90 3.17
C ALA A 190 -17.49 -7.94 2.70
N LEU A 191 -16.36 -8.05 3.41
CA LEU A 191 -15.21 -8.89 3.04
C LEU A 191 -15.06 -10.12 3.95
N GLY A 192 -15.88 -10.24 5.00
CA GLY A 192 -15.76 -11.33 5.97
C GLY A 192 -14.41 -11.32 6.69
N GLY A 193 -14.03 -12.48 7.24
CA GLY A 193 -12.73 -12.68 7.90
C GLY A 193 -12.77 -12.68 9.43
N ARG A 194 -11.67 -12.28 10.05
CA ARG A 194 -11.47 -12.20 11.51
C ARG A 194 -10.90 -10.85 11.90
N ALA A 195 -11.28 -10.38 13.10
CA ALA A 195 -10.82 -9.12 13.66
C ALA A 195 -10.22 -9.38 15.05
N THR A 196 -9.04 -8.80 15.32
CA THR A 196 -8.39 -8.84 16.62
C THR A 196 -8.16 -7.43 17.12
N VAL A 197 -8.63 -7.12 18.32
CA VAL A 197 -8.42 -5.80 18.94
C VAL A 197 -7.19 -5.85 19.83
N ARG A 198 -6.26 -4.91 19.66
CA ARG A 198 -5.07 -4.77 20.50
C ARG A 198 -4.88 -3.33 20.96
N LYS A 199 -4.14 -3.16 22.06
CA LYS A 199 -3.69 -1.87 22.54
C LYS A 199 -2.19 -1.78 22.30
N THR A 200 -1.77 -0.73 21.63
CA THR A 200 -0.35 -0.48 21.36
C THR A 200 0.06 0.84 22.00
N VAL A 201 1.35 0.94 22.32
CA VAL A 201 1.97 2.16 22.80
C VAL A 201 2.96 2.56 21.72
N ASN A 202 2.65 3.61 20.97
CA ASN A 202 3.50 4.10 19.92
C ASN A 202 3.99 5.51 20.30
N PRO A 203 5.30 5.67 20.61
CA PRO A 203 5.85 6.97 21.02
C PRO A 203 5.76 8.03 19.91
N ASP A 204 5.66 7.60 18.65
CA ASP A 204 5.59 8.49 17.48
C ASP A 204 4.17 8.74 16.99
N ALA A 205 3.15 8.15 17.62
CA ALA A 205 1.75 8.18 17.16
C ALA A 205 1.17 9.59 16.92
N HIS A 206 1.73 10.64 17.54
CA HIS A 206 1.41 12.04 17.24
C HIS A 206 1.65 12.44 15.77
N ARG A 207 2.44 11.68 15.01
CA ARG A 207 2.74 11.88 13.58
C ARG A 207 1.88 11.03 12.65
N TRP A 208 1.19 10.03 13.20
CA TRP A 208 0.41 9.09 12.43
C TRP A 208 -0.99 9.65 12.35
N VAL A 209 -1.33 10.24 11.21
CA VAL A 209 -2.73 10.34 10.83
C VAL A 209 -3.20 8.90 10.69
N VAL A 210 -3.93 8.42 11.69
CA VAL A 210 -4.75 7.22 11.58
C VAL A 210 -5.44 7.31 10.22
N PRO A 211 -5.29 6.33 9.30
CA PRO A 211 -5.78 6.45 7.94
C PRO A 211 -7.19 7.00 7.99
N GLU A 212 -7.40 8.19 7.44
CA GLU A 212 -8.64 8.97 7.52
C GLU A 212 -9.80 7.99 7.51
N CYS A 213 -10.45 7.82 8.65
CA CYS A 213 -11.26 6.66 9.01
C CYS A 213 -12.33 6.27 7.98
N VAL A 214 -11.99 5.69 6.82
CA VAL A 214 -12.94 5.32 5.74
C VAL A 214 -14.03 6.40 5.62
N THR A 215 -13.64 7.68 5.68
CA THR A 215 -14.57 8.80 5.98
C THR A 215 -15.28 9.33 4.73
N ARG A 216 -15.02 8.74 3.56
CA ARG A 216 -15.75 9.02 2.31
C ARG A 216 -16.03 7.75 1.52
N MET A 217 -16.77 6.84 2.13
CA MET A 217 -17.65 5.94 1.37
C MET A 217 -19.10 6.31 1.68
N GLY A 218 -19.59 7.30 0.92
CA GLY A 218 -20.98 7.56 0.57
C GLY A 218 -21.99 7.63 1.72
N SER A 219 -22.20 8.83 2.26
CA SER A 219 -23.59 9.31 2.31
C SER A 219 -24.07 9.42 0.86
N VAL A 220 -24.79 8.41 0.38
CA VAL A 220 -25.72 8.63 -0.73
C VAL A 220 -26.85 9.44 -0.14
N PRO A 221 -27.11 10.69 -0.57
CA PRO A 221 -28.40 11.30 -0.31
C PRO A 221 -29.42 10.45 -1.06
N VAL A 222 -30.39 9.89 -0.32
CA VAL A 222 -31.66 9.54 -0.94
C VAL A 222 -32.34 10.88 -1.20
N GLY A 223 -32.41 11.28 -2.46
CA GLY A 223 -33.00 12.54 -2.91
C GLY A 223 -32.69 12.79 -4.37
#